data_AF-A0A517XN02-F1
#
_entry.id   AF-A0A517XN02-F1
#
_cell.length_a   1.000
_cell.length_b   1.000
_cell.length_c   1.000
_cell.angle_alpha   90.00
_cell.angle_beta   90.00
_cell.angle_gamma   90.00
#
_symmetry.space_group_name_H-M   'P 1'
#
loop_
_entity.id
_entity.type
_entity.pdbx_description
1 polymer ?
#
loop_
_entity_poly.entity_id
_entity_poly.type
_entity_poly.pdbx_seq_one_letter_code
_entity_poly.pdbx_strand_id
1 'polypeptide(L)'
;MDMYGIELVRHWSDANHVFQQANIRVAGHPRPDLNSELPADFFDKQSAAALEIQAELDKRRADNPDELKFAQLMAWVSADTTTKLNPAAQTAADAILDARLTGTWTAFEVLAGDLWADAINCHPNGLSELKGKKRGTVKGNDDSNSLDGLGVGADDDEGKTVPLKLIQKYKFNLAAHMGTILRAKLSFDSLVRVRDAYRRAFYDDYRDVDAAINDDAIDKLFLVRNLIVHKAGIVDEMFARRTRSVPEFAGLEIDKPFPRDESKAIALIDPVIRSSVRLISAVDDWIANHAD
;
A
#
# COMPACT_ATOMS: atom_id res chain seq x y z
N MET A 1 -20.02 -11.80 39.23
CA MET A 1 -20.28 -12.27 37.86
C MET A 1 -21.78 -12.42 37.77
N ASP A 2 -22.45 -11.49 37.11
CA ASP A 2 -23.91 -11.52 37.01
C ASP A 2 -24.35 -12.69 36.11
N MET A 3 -25.63 -13.04 36.20
CA MET A 3 -26.24 -14.11 35.40
C MET A 3 -26.08 -13.88 33.88
N TYR A 4 -25.90 -12.63 33.45
CA TYR A 4 -25.87 -12.23 32.04
C TYR A 4 -24.50 -12.46 31.38
N GLY A 5 -23.40 -12.30 32.11
CA GLY A 5 -22.07 -12.67 31.63
C GLY A 5 -21.94 -14.18 31.32
N ILE A 6 -22.69 -15.03 32.02
CA ILE A 6 -22.73 -16.48 31.78
C ILE A 6 -23.51 -16.80 30.50
N GLU A 7 -24.62 -16.09 30.23
CA GLU A 7 -25.40 -16.30 29.00
C GLU A 7 -24.67 -15.82 27.75
N LEU A 8 -23.86 -14.75 27.84
CA LEU A 8 -23.07 -14.28 26.70
C LEU A 8 -21.96 -15.28 26.31
N VAL A 9 -21.28 -15.84 27.32
CA VAL A 9 -20.26 -16.89 27.12
C VAL A 9 -20.90 -18.16 26.55
N ARG A 10 -22.13 -18.49 26.96
CA ARG A 10 -22.88 -19.65 26.44
C ARG A 10 -23.28 -19.47 24.97
N HIS A 11 -23.85 -18.31 24.61
CA HIS A 11 -24.16 -18.01 23.20
C HIS A 11 -22.90 -18.02 22.32
N TRP A 12 -21.78 -17.51 22.84
CA TRP A 12 -20.52 -17.52 22.12
C TRP A 12 -19.94 -18.95 21.97
N SER A 13 -20.06 -19.79 23.00
CA SER A 13 -19.71 -21.21 22.95
C SER A 13 -20.55 -21.98 21.93
N ASP A 14 -21.86 -21.72 21.88
CA ASP A 14 -22.78 -22.40 20.96
C ASP A 14 -22.51 -21.97 19.51
N ALA A 15 -22.25 -20.67 19.27
CA ALA A 15 -21.85 -20.17 17.95
C ALA A 15 -20.52 -20.78 17.47
N ASN A 16 -19.54 -20.90 18.37
CA ASN A 16 -18.25 -21.51 18.07
C ASN A 16 -18.37 -23.02 17.79
N HIS A 17 -19.30 -23.72 18.48
CA HIS A 17 -19.59 -25.13 18.22
C HIS A 17 -20.19 -25.36 16.83
N VAL A 18 -21.11 -24.49 16.39
CA VAL A 18 -21.67 -24.54 15.02
C VAL A 18 -20.59 -24.30 13.98
N PHE A 19 -19.67 -23.36 14.22
CA PHE A 19 -18.56 -23.06 13.33
C PHE A 19 -17.56 -24.23 13.22
N GLN A 20 -17.25 -24.89 14.35
CA GLN A 20 -16.42 -26.10 14.40
C GLN A 20 -17.07 -27.27 13.65
N GLN A 21 -18.39 -27.49 13.82
CA GLN A 21 -19.11 -28.54 13.08
C GLN A 21 -19.15 -28.29 11.58
N ALA A 22 -19.23 -27.03 11.15
CA ALA A 22 -19.14 -26.66 9.73
C ALA A 22 -17.73 -26.94 9.15
N ASN A 23 -16.66 -26.64 9.92
CA ASN A 23 -15.28 -26.88 9.48
C ASN A 23 -14.87 -28.37 9.46
N ILE A 24 -15.39 -29.20 10.37
CA ILE A 24 -15.08 -30.64 10.42
C ILE A 24 -15.59 -31.39 9.18
N ARG A 25 -16.62 -30.88 8.49
CA ARG A 25 -17.11 -31.47 7.24
C ARG A 25 -16.26 -31.16 5.99
N VAL A 26 -15.25 -30.29 6.09
CA VAL A 26 -14.45 -29.82 4.94
C VAL A 26 -13.19 -30.66 4.71
N ALA A 27 -12.80 -31.52 5.65
CA ALA A 27 -11.63 -32.40 5.52
C ALA A 27 -11.96 -33.68 4.71
N GLY A 28 -12.13 -33.56 3.38
CA GLY A 28 -12.24 -34.73 2.49
C GLY A 28 -12.99 -34.55 1.17
N HIS A 29 -13.64 -33.41 0.95
CA HIS A 29 -14.33 -33.11 -0.30
C HIS A 29 -13.62 -32.01 -1.10
N PRO A 30 -13.68 -32.05 -2.45
CA PRO A 30 -13.21 -30.95 -3.29
C PRO A 30 -13.89 -29.66 -2.81
N ARG A 31 -13.11 -28.58 -2.67
CA ARG A 31 -13.63 -27.28 -2.22
C ARG A 31 -14.80 -26.90 -3.16
N PRO A 32 -16.03 -26.75 -2.65
CA PRO A 32 -17.11 -26.23 -3.47
C PRO A 32 -16.70 -24.84 -3.97
N ASP A 33 -17.11 -24.51 -5.18
CA ASP A 33 -16.95 -23.17 -5.73
C ASP A 33 -17.77 -22.20 -4.87
N LEU A 34 -17.09 -21.58 -3.91
CA LEU A 34 -17.66 -20.65 -2.92
C LEU A 34 -18.41 -19.49 -3.57
N ASN A 35 -18.13 -19.17 -4.83
CA ASN A 35 -18.83 -18.11 -5.55
C ASN A 35 -20.18 -18.55 -6.13
N SER A 36 -20.45 -19.86 -6.21
CA SER A 36 -21.67 -20.40 -6.82
C SER A 36 -22.82 -20.68 -5.84
N GLU A 37 -22.54 -20.69 -4.53
CA GLU A 37 -23.51 -21.11 -3.50
C GLU A 37 -23.91 -19.99 -2.51
N LEU A 38 -23.28 -18.82 -2.57
CA LEU A 38 -23.65 -17.71 -1.68
C LEU A 38 -24.89 -16.99 -2.21
N PRO A 39 -25.97 -16.85 -1.40
CA PRO A 39 -27.12 -16.05 -1.76
C PRO A 39 -26.69 -14.63 -2.14
N ALA A 40 -27.31 -14.05 -3.17
CA ALA A 40 -26.98 -12.70 -3.65
C ALA A 40 -27.06 -11.62 -2.56
N ASP A 41 -27.82 -11.87 -1.48
CA ASP A 41 -28.02 -10.95 -0.36
C ASP A 41 -27.13 -11.25 0.86
N PHE A 42 -26.18 -12.18 0.76
CA PHE A 42 -25.33 -12.60 1.88
C PHE A 42 -24.51 -11.44 2.46
N PHE A 43 -23.88 -10.65 1.59
CA PHE A 43 -23.07 -9.49 2.00
C PHE A 43 -23.94 -8.35 2.56
N ASP A 44 -25.13 -8.13 2.00
CA ASP A 44 -26.08 -7.13 2.50
C ASP A 44 -26.57 -7.49 3.90
N LYS A 45 -26.88 -8.77 4.16
CA LYS A 45 -27.27 -9.26 5.49
C LYS A 45 -26.12 -9.17 6.49
N GLN A 46 -24.90 -9.52 6.10
CA GLN A 46 -23.70 -9.34 6.91
C GLN A 46 -23.48 -7.87 7.28
N SER A 47 -23.61 -6.97 6.30
CA SER A 47 -23.45 -5.53 6.51
C SER A 47 -24.53 -4.96 7.44
N ALA A 48 -25.79 -5.39 7.28
CA ALA A 48 -26.89 -4.96 8.15
C ALA A 48 -26.69 -5.43 9.60
N ALA A 49 -26.28 -6.68 9.80
CA ALA A 49 -25.98 -7.23 11.12
C ALA A 49 -24.79 -6.52 11.79
N ALA A 50 -23.74 -6.21 11.02
CA ALA A 50 -22.58 -5.46 11.53
C ALA A 50 -22.97 -4.04 11.99
N LEU A 51 -23.85 -3.36 11.24
CA LEU A 51 -24.36 -2.03 11.61
C LEU A 51 -25.24 -2.07 12.87
N GLU A 52 -26.06 -3.09 13.04
CA GLU A 52 -26.89 -3.28 14.24
C GLU A 52 -26.03 -3.54 15.48
N ILE A 53 -25.01 -4.41 15.34
CA ILE A 53 -24.02 -4.66 16.40
C ILE A 53 -23.30 -3.36 16.76
N GLN A 54 -22.87 -2.58 15.76
CA GLN A 54 -22.17 -1.32 15.99
C GLN A 54 -23.07 -0.29 16.72
N ALA A 55 -24.33 -0.15 16.31
CA ALA A 55 -25.27 0.75 16.95
C ALA A 55 -25.58 0.37 18.41
N GLU A 56 -25.71 -0.93 18.69
CA GLU A 56 -25.90 -1.44 20.05
C GLU A 56 -24.64 -1.24 20.91
N LEU A 57 -23.45 -1.44 20.34
CA LEU A 57 -22.18 -1.14 21.02
C LEU A 57 -22.04 0.35 21.35
N ASP A 58 -22.44 1.25 20.44
CA ASP A 58 -22.40 2.70 20.66
C ASP A 58 -23.42 3.16 21.71
N LYS A 59 -24.59 2.53 21.76
CA LYS A 59 -25.57 2.76 22.84
C LYS A 59 -25.00 2.31 24.20
N ARG A 60 -24.43 1.10 24.27
CA ARG A 60 -23.78 0.59 25.50
C ARG A 60 -22.57 1.40 25.93
N ARG A 61 -21.84 1.98 24.97
CA ARG A 61 -20.74 2.92 25.23
C ARG A 61 -21.20 4.14 26.02
N ALA A 62 -22.40 4.64 25.72
CA ALA A 62 -22.98 5.80 26.40
C ALA A 62 -23.47 5.44 27.80
N ASP A 63 -24.05 4.24 27.96
CA ASP A 63 -24.67 3.80 29.22
C ASP A 63 -23.66 3.24 30.24
N ASN A 64 -22.61 2.55 29.78
CA ASN A 64 -21.64 1.91 30.66
C ASN A 64 -20.23 1.80 30.02
N PRO A 65 -19.42 2.88 30.08
CA PRO A 65 -18.13 2.94 29.37
C PRO A 65 -17.09 1.92 29.85
N ASP A 66 -17.22 1.40 31.07
CA ASP A 66 -16.29 0.39 31.61
C ASP A 66 -16.64 -1.03 31.14
N GLU A 67 -17.91 -1.32 30.86
CA GLU A 67 -18.36 -2.59 30.30
C GLU A 67 -17.92 -2.75 28.85
N LEU A 68 -17.93 -1.67 28.06
CA LEU A 68 -17.41 -1.68 26.70
C LEU A 68 -15.91 -1.99 26.65
N LYS A 69 -15.12 -1.38 27.54
CA LYS A 69 -13.67 -1.68 27.62
C LYS A 69 -13.43 -3.15 27.94
N PHE A 70 -14.24 -3.72 28.84
CA PHE A 70 -14.16 -5.14 29.18
C PHE A 70 -14.58 -6.03 28.00
N ALA A 71 -15.66 -5.70 27.30
CA ALA A 71 -16.11 -6.43 26.11
C ALA A 71 -15.08 -6.38 24.97
N GLN A 72 -14.48 -5.21 24.71
CA GLN A 72 -13.38 -5.04 23.76
C GLN A 72 -12.16 -5.86 24.16
N LEU A 73 -11.80 -5.87 25.45
CA LEU A 73 -10.73 -6.70 25.98
C LEU A 73 -11.02 -8.19 25.78
N MET A 74 -12.24 -8.65 26.07
CA MET A 74 -12.64 -10.05 25.91
C MET A 74 -12.71 -10.47 24.44
N ALA A 75 -13.16 -9.61 23.55
CA ALA A 75 -13.13 -9.85 22.11
C ALA A 75 -11.69 -9.95 21.59
N TRP A 76 -10.80 -9.07 22.06
CA TRP A 76 -9.38 -9.12 21.73
C TRP A 76 -8.71 -10.39 22.26
N VAL A 77 -8.93 -10.75 23.53
CA VAL A 77 -8.41 -11.99 24.14
C VAL A 77 -8.92 -13.22 23.39
N SER A 78 -10.21 -13.22 23.03
CA SER A 78 -10.80 -14.32 22.29
C SER A 78 -10.21 -14.45 20.88
N ALA A 79 -10.04 -13.34 20.16
CA ALA A 79 -9.40 -13.32 18.85
C ALA A 79 -7.95 -13.82 18.94
N ASP A 80 -7.15 -13.30 19.87
CA ASP A 80 -5.75 -13.68 20.10
C ASP A 80 -5.61 -15.16 20.52
N THR A 81 -6.54 -15.65 21.35
CA THR A 81 -6.56 -17.06 21.74
C THR A 81 -6.93 -17.95 20.55
N THR A 82 -7.89 -17.53 19.73
CA THR A 82 -8.35 -18.30 18.56
C THR A 82 -7.29 -18.37 17.48
N THR A 83 -6.56 -17.28 17.20
CA THR A 83 -5.46 -17.27 16.23
C THR A 83 -4.28 -18.13 16.70
N LYS A 84 -3.94 -18.08 17.99
CA LYS A 84 -2.88 -18.92 18.58
C LYS A 84 -3.22 -20.42 18.58
N LEU A 85 -4.49 -20.76 18.75
CA LEU A 85 -4.94 -22.16 18.81
C LEU A 85 -5.22 -22.77 17.43
N ASN A 86 -5.41 -21.94 16.39
CA ASN A 86 -5.71 -22.41 15.04
C ASN A 86 -4.67 -21.88 14.02
N PRO A 87 -3.69 -22.72 13.61
CA PRO A 87 -2.67 -22.34 12.62
C PRO A 87 -3.24 -21.82 11.29
N ALA A 88 -4.42 -22.30 10.87
CA ALA A 88 -5.07 -21.80 9.67
C ALA A 88 -5.62 -20.38 9.86
N ALA A 89 -6.14 -20.05 11.05
CA ALA A 89 -6.58 -18.71 11.39
C ALA A 89 -5.40 -17.73 11.44
N GLN A 90 -4.25 -18.15 12.01
CA GLN A 90 -3.03 -17.34 11.99
C GLN A 90 -2.55 -17.09 10.55
N THR A 91 -2.52 -18.13 9.71
CA THR A 91 -2.11 -18.00 8.30
C THR A 91 -3.02 -17.03 7.54
N ALA A 92 -4.33 -17.07 7.80
CA ALA A 92 -5.28 -16.15 7.20
C ALA A 92 -5.07 -14.70 7.67
N ALA A 93 -4.84 -14.48 8.97
CA ALA A 93 -4.54 -13.17 9.53
C ALA A 93 -3.24 -12.58 8.94
N ASP A 94 -2.20 -13.40 8.87
CA ASP A 94 -0.91 -13.07 8.26
C ASP A 94 -1.07 -12.64 6.79
N ALA A 95 -1.85 -13.39 6.00
CA ALA A 95 -2.13 -13.07 4.61
C ALA A 95 -2.88 -11.73 4.45
N ILE A 96 -3.81 -11.42 5.36
CA ILE A 96 -4.52 -10.12 5.36
C ILE A 96 -3.55 -8.97 5.64
N LEU A 97 -2.63 -9.13 6.59
CA LEU A 97 -1.62 -8.10 6.88
C LEU A 97 -0.66 -7.90 5.71
N ASP A 98 -0.20 -8.99 5.09
CA ASP A 98 0.65 -8.93 3.89
C ASP A 98 -0.08 -8.24 2.73
N ALA A 99 -1.37 -8.52 2.54
CA ALA A 99 -2.21 -7.85 1.54
C ALA A 99 -2.38 -6.35 1.81
N ARG A 100 -2.51 -5.93 3.08
CA ARG A 100 -2.58 -4.50 3.43
C ARG A 100 -1.27 -3.78 3.11
N LEU A 101 -0.12 -4.35 3.49
CA LEU A 101 1.20 -3.76 3.23
C LEU A 101 1.48 -3.62 1.72
N THR A 102 1.24 -4.69 0.97
CA THR A 102 1.44 -4.70 -0.48
C THR A 102 0.43 -3.82 -1.22
N GLY A 103 -0.83 -3.78 -0.75
CA GLY A 103 -1.88 -2.92 -1.25
C GLY A 103 -1.58 -1.44 -1.03
N THR A 104 -1.13 -1.04 0.16
CA THR A 104 -0.71 0.34 0.45
C THR A 104 0.45 0.77 -0.44
N TRP A 105 1.46 -0.08 -0.63
CA TRP A 105 2.55 0.22 -1.56
C TRP A 105 2.03 0.43 -2.99
N THR A 106 1.17 -0.46 -3.47
CA THR A 106 0.58 -0.36 -4.83
C THR A 106 -0.23 0.92 -4.98
N ALA A 107 -1.01 1.30 -3.97
CA ALA A 107 -1.77 2.55 -3.97
C ALA A 107 -0.84 3.78 -4.04
N PHE A 108 0.25 3.78 -3.28
CA PHE A 108 1.27 4.84 -3.36
C PHE A 108 1.93 4.91 -4.74
N GLU A 109 2.30 3.77 -5.33
CA GLU A 109 2.95 3.70 -6.64
C GLU A 109 2.05 4.27 -7.75
N VAL A 110 0.77 3.89 -7.76
CA VAL A 110 -0.24 4.41 -8.68
C VAL A 110 -0.43 5.91 -8.47
N LEU A 111 -0.65 6.34 -7.22
CA LEU A 111 -0.84 7.75 -6.86
C LEU A 111 0.34 8.60 -7.31
N ALA A 112 1.58 8.18 -7.03
CA ALA A 112 2.77 8.94 -7.40
C ALA A 112 2.93 9.03 -8.92
N GLY A 113 2.65 7.96 -9.66
CA GLY A 113 2.70 7.98 -11.12
C GLY A 113 1.62 8.86 -11.76
N ASP A 114 0.39 8.76 -11.27
CA ASP A 114 -0.75 9.55 -11.77
C ASP A 114 -0.60 11.03 -11.43
N LEU A 115 -0.30 11.35 -10.16
CA LEU A 115 -0.08 12.73 -9.70
C LEU A 115 1.03 13.42 -10.50
N TRP A 116 2.14 12.70 -10.77
CA TRP A 116 3.22 13.22 -11.59
C TRP A 116 2.77 13.54 -13.03
N ALA A 117 2.01 12.65 -13.65
CA ALA A 117 1.51 12.86 -15.01
C ALA A 117 0.50 14.01 -15.07
N ASP A 118 -0.42 14.07 -14.11
CA ASP A 118 -1.43 15.12 -14.04
C ASP A 118 -0.80 16.49 -13.79
N ALA A 119 0.20 16.58 -12.91
CA ALA A 119 0.96 17.80 -12.71
C ALA A 119 1.58 18.34 -14.01
N ILE A 120 2.21 17.46 -14.82
CA ILE A 120 2.78 17.84 -16.11
C ILE A 120 1.70 18.23 -17.13
N ASN A 121 0.56 17.54 -17.14
CA ASN A 121 -0.56 17.88 -18.03
C ASN A 121 -1.17 19.24 -17.67
N CYS A 122 -1.20 19.61 -16.39
CA CYS A 122 -1.65 20.91 -15.91
C CYS A 122 -0.64 22.03 -16.21
N HIS A 123 0.67 21.74 -16.14
CA HIS A 123 1.72 22.74 -16.36
C HIS A 123 2.76 22.29 -17.41
N PRO A 124 2.34 22.11 -18.68
CA PRO A 124 3.20 21.52 -19.70
C PRO A 124 4.38 22.41 -20.10
N ASN A 125 4.20 23.73 -20.08
CA ASN A 125 5.30 24.67 -20.25
C ASN A 125 6.14 24.66 -18.97
N GLY A 126 7.38 24.20 -19.02
CA GLY A 126 8.23 24.05 -17.83
C GLY A 126 8.40 22.59 -17.39
N LEU A 127 7.35 21.94 -16.87
CA LEU A 127 7.51 20.58 -16.31
C LEU A 127 7.82 19.53 -17.38
N SER A 128 7.23 19.63 -18.58
CA SER A 128 7.46 18.64 -19.64
C SER A 128 8.88 18.65 -20.22
N GLU A 129 9.63 19.74 -19.98
CA GLU A 129 11.01 19.88 -20.41
C GLU A 129 11.98 19.13 -19.49
N LEU A 130 11.50 18.68 -18.32
CA LEU A 130 12.26 17.91 -17.33
C LEU A 130 13.59 18.60 -16.95
N LYS A 131 13.52 19.93 -16.73
CA LYS A 131 14.67 20.81 -16.41
C LYS A 131 15.18 20.69 -14.97
N GLY A 132 14.55 19.87 -14.13
CA GLY A 132 14.95 19.65 -12.76
C GLY A 132 16.32 18.98 -12.63
N LYS A 133 16.78 18.80 -11.38
CA LYS A 133 18.13 18.30 -11.12
C LYS A 133 18.23 16.83 -11.52
N LYS A 134 19.12 16.53 -12.48
CA LYS A 134 19.58 15.15 -12.69
C LYS A 134 20.27 14.67 -11.42
N ARG A 135 20.03 13.42 -11.02
CA ARG A 135 20.79 12.77 -9.95
C ARG A 135 22.28 12.93 -10.30
N GLY A 136 23.01 13.69 -9.48
CA GLY A 136 24.44 13.91 -9.72
C GLY A 136 25.08 12.54 -9.93
N THR A 137 25.75 12.34 -11.07
CA THR A 137 26.45 11.10 -11.40
C THR A 137 27.41 10.78 -10.27
N VAL A 138 26.98 9.94 -9.33
CA VAL A 138 27.87 9.34 -8.36
C VAL A 138 28.80 8.48 -9.21
N LYS A 139 30.08 8.87 -9.27
CA LYS A 139 31.16 8.08 -9.88
C LYS A 139 31.28 6.78 -9.08
N GLY A 140 30.44 5.81 -9.39
CA GLY A 140 30.32 4.54 -8.69
C GLY A 140 29.81 3.49 -9.66
N ASN A 141 30.46 2.34 -9.62
CA ASN A 141 30.44 1.24 -10.59
C ASN A 141 29.11 0.47 -10.61
N ASP A 142 27.97 1.14 -10.83
CA ASP A 142 26.64 0.51 -10.86
C ASP A 142 26.07 0.47 -12.28
N ASP A 143 25.59 -0.72 -12.61
CA ASP A 143 25.10 -1.17 -13.90
C ASP A 143 24.06 -0.23 -14.54
N SER A 144 24.42 0.29 -15.72
CA SER A 144 23.60 0.45 -16.94
C SER A 144 22.08 0.73 -16.85
N ASN A 145 21.57 1.45 -15.86
CA ASN A 145 20.17 1.89 -15.83
C ASN A 145 20.05 3.41 -15.63
N SER A 146 20.97 4.16 -16.25
CA SER A 146 20.90 5.62 -16.30
C SER A 146 19.75 6.05 -17.23
N LEU A 147 18.77 6.76 -16.66
CA LEU A 147 17.69 7.47 -17.37
C LEU A 147 18.19 8.57 -18.35
N ASP A 148 19.50 8.76 -18.48
CA ASP A 148 20.14 9.74 -19.37
C ASP A 148 20.04 9.38 -20.86
N GLY A 149 19.66 8.14 -21.17
CA GLY A 149 18.93 7.85 -22.40
C GLY A 149 17.46 7.69 -22.04
N LEU A 150 16.56 8.40 -22.71
CA LEU A 150 15.17 7.94 -22.88
C LEU A 150 15.17 6.67 -23.76
N GLY A 151 15.95 5.67 -23.33
CA GLY A 151 15.98 4.32 -23.81
C GLY A 151 14.64 3.72 -23.45
N VAL A 152 13.70 3.91 -24.38
CA VAL A 152 12.68 2.94 -24.72
C VAL A 152 13.29 1.57 -24.46
N GLY A 153 12.80 0.87 -23.43
CA GLY A 153 13.22 -0.49 -23.16
C GLY A 153 13.13 -1.25 -24.47
N ALA A 154 14.18 -1.98 -24.81
CA ALA A 154 14.24 -2.84 -26.00
C ALA A 154 13.36 -4.08 -25.80
N ASP A 155 12.14 -3.89 -25.28
CA ASP A 155 11.10 -4.89 -25.12
C ASP A 155 10.01 -4.55 -26.15
N ASP A 156 10.22 -5.04 -27.38
CA ASP A 156 9.24 -5.60 -28.33
C ASP A 156 7.83 -4.99 -28.51
N ASP A 157 7.63 -3.69 -28.28
CA ASP A 157 6.46 -2.97 -28.79
C ASP A 157 6.90 -1.83 -29.72
N GLU A 158 7.08 -2.16 -31.01
CA GLU A 158 7.36 -1.23 -32.10
C GLU A 158 6.15 -0.29 -32.39
N GLY A 159 5.65 0.38 -31.36
CA GLY A 159 4.75 1.50 -31.52
C GLY A 159 5.38 2.51 -32.48
N LYS A 160 4.65 2.88 -33.53
CA LYS A 160 5.08 3.86 -34.53
C LYS A 160 5.49 5.16 -33.81
N THR A 161 6.80 5.40 -33.72
CA THR A 161 7.30 6.65 -33.12
C THR A 161 7.04 7.80 -34.09
N VAL A 162 6.23 8.78 -33.68
CA VAL A 162 6.03 10.00 -34.46
C VAL A 162 7.14 10.98 -34.09
N PRO A 163 8.00 11.40 -35.03
CA PRO A 163 9.00 12.41 -34.75
C PRO A 163 8.36 13.68 -34.19
N LEU A 164 8.88 14.23 -33.09
CA LEU A 164 8.37 15.45 -32.45
C LEU A 164 8.24 16.62 -33.46
N LYS A 165 9.15 16.66 -34.46
CA LYS A 165 9.14 17.63 -35.55
C LYS A 165 7.85 17.59 -36.40
N LEU A 166 7.25 16.42 -36.60
CA LEU A 166 5.99 16.31 -37.35
C LEU A 166 4.81 16.83 -36.54
N ILE A 167 4.77 16.52 -35.24
CA ILE A 167 3.75 17.00 -34.30
C ILE A 167 3.76 18.54 -34.29
N GLN A 168 4.96 19.12 -34.19
CA GLN A 168 5.15 20.57 -34.24
C GLN A 168 4.79 21.17 -35.61
N LYS A 169 5.18 20.52 -36.72
CA LYS A 169 4.85 20.97 -38.09
C LYS A 169 3.34 21.07 -38.32
N TYR A 170 2.57 20.11 -37.82
CA TYR A 170 1.12 20.07 -37.97
C TYR A 170 0.36 20.77 -36.82
N LYS A 171 1.06 21.43 -35.91
CA LYS A 171 0.48 22.18 -34.77
C LYS A 171 -0.48 21.34 -33.92
N PHE A 172 -0.17 20.06 -33.74
CA PHE A 172 -0.92 19.23 -32.79
C PHE A 172 -0.68 19.75 -31.38
N ASN A 173 -1.74 20.10 -30.67
CA ASN A 173 -1.66 20.50 -29.28
C ASN A 173 -1.62 19.26 -28.38
N LEU A 174 -0.44 18.94 -27.85
CA LEU A 174 -0.24 17.84 -26.89
C LEU A 174 -0.07 18.33 -25.47
N ALA A 175 -0.22 19.63 -25.21
CA ALA A 175 0.09 20.24 -23.91
C ALA A 175 -0.62 19.51 -22.76
N ALA A 176 -1.92 19.25 -22.89
CA ALA A 176 -2.73 18.55 -21.88
C ALA A 176 -2.48 17.02 -21.78
N HIS A 177 -1.57 16.47 -22.59
CA HIS A 177 -1.27 15.04 -22.63
C HIS A 177 0.22 14.73 -22.49
N MET A 178 1.08 15.73 -22.27
CA MET A 178 2.52 15.53 -22.17
C MET A 178 2.91 14.61 -21.02
N GLY A 179 2.27 14.74 -19.86
CA GLY A 179 2.47 13.87 -18.71
C GLY A 179 2.09 12.42 -18.99
N THR A 180 0.96 12.19 -19.65
CA THR A 180 0.52 10.84 -20.06
C THR A 180 1.50 10.20 -21.04
N ILE A 181 1.97 10.97 -22.05
CA ILE A 181 2.95 10.50 -23.04
C ILE A 181 4.29 10.17 -22.38
N LEU A 182 4.75 11.01 -21.45
CA LEU A 182 6.02 10.79 -20.75
C LEU A 182 5.92 9.64 -19.74
N ARG A 183 4.79 9.50 -19.04
CA ARG A 183 4.55 8.38 -18.12
C ARG A 183 4.61 7.03 -18.83
N ALA A 184 4.10 6.92 -20.06
CA ALA A 184 4.23 5.69 -20.83
C ALA A 184 5.69 5.32 -21.16
N LYS A 185 6.62 6.29 -21.13
CA LYS A 185 8.05 6.08 -21.38
C LYS A 185 8.89 5.94 -20.11
N LEU A 186 8.34 6.30 -18.96
CA LEU A 186 9.01 6.26 -17.67
C LEU A 186 8.38 5.16 -16.82
N SER A 187 9.19 4.24 -16.33
CA SER A 187 8.69 3.21 -15.42
C SER A 187 8.60 3.75 -13.99
N PHE A 188 7.44 3.56 -13.37
CA PHE A 188 7.18 3.87 -11.96
C PHE A 188 7.25 2.62 -11.07
N ASP A 189 7.79 1.52 -11.60
CA ASP A 189 7.91 0.19 -10.96
C ASP A 189 8.92 0.12 -9.80
N SER A 190 9.69 1.18 -9.58
CA SER A 190 10.68 1.24 -8.51
C SER A 190 10.77 2.64 -7.91
N LEU A 191 10.93 2.69 -6.58
CA LEU A 191 11.02 3.94 -5.83
C LEU A 191 12.12 4.87 -6.33
N VAL A 192 13.24 4.30 -6.81
CA VAL A 192 14.35 5.06 -7.39
C VAL A 192 13.91 5.81 -8.64
N ARG A 193 13.16 5.15 -9.54
CA ARG A 193 12.66 5.76 -10.77
C ARG A 193 11.56 6.78 -10.51
N VAL A 194 10.66 6.51 -9.55
CA VAL A 194 9.67 7.50 -9.10
C VAL A 194 10.36 8.77 -8.62
N ARG A 195 11.32 8.65 -7.70
CA ARG A 195 12.07 9.81 -7.19
C ARG A 195 12.85 10.56 -8.27
N ASP A 196 13.43 9.83 -9.23
CA ASP A 196 14.11 10.45 -10.37
C ASP A 196 13.15 11.23 -11.27
N ALA A 197 11.97 10.67 -11.58
CA ALA A 197 10.94 11.33 -12.36
C ALA A 197 10.49 12.65 -11.71
N TYR A 198 10.23 12.65 -10.40
CA TYR A 198 9.89 13.87 -9.66
C TYR A 198 11.03 14.90 -9.66
N ARG A 199 12.27 14.49 -9.36
CA ARG A 199 13.43 15.42 -9.37
C ARG A 199 13.70 16.04 -10.74
N ARG A 200 13.41 15.31 -11.81
CA ARG A 200 13.56 15.80 -13.18
C ARG A 200 12.44 16.73 -13.60
N ALA A 201 11.19 16.44 -13.22
CA ALA A 201 10.06 17.27 -13.59
C ALA A 201 10.06 18.60 -12.83
N PHE A 202 10.14 18.55 -11.50
CA PHE A 202 10.01 19.73 -10.66
C PHE A 202 11.36 20.46 -10.54
N TYR A 203 11.42 21.69 -11.05
CA TYR A 203 12.54 22.63 -10.95
C TYR A 203 12.14 23.80 -10.06
N ASP A 204 13.10 24.42 -9.36
CA ASP A 204 12.91 25.55 -8.44
C ASP A 204 11.86 25.30 -7.32
N ASP A 205 12.18 25.69 -6.09
CA ASP A 205 11.30 25.52 -4.90
C ASP A 205 10.69 24.11 -4.66
N TYR A 206 11.20 23.06 -5.32
CA TYR A 206 10.71 21.68 -5.23
C TYR A 206 11.06 20.96 -3.91
N ARG A 207 11.52 21.70 -2.89
CA ARG A 207 12.02 21.13 -1.63
C ARG A 207 10.96 20.32 -0.89
N ASP A 208 9.72 20.79 -0.87
CA ASP A 208 8.62 20.10 -0.18
C ASP A 208 8.19 18.84 -0.95
N VAL A 209 8.21 18.89 -2.28
CA VAL A 209 7.98 17.72 -3.15
C VAL A 209 9.08 16.67 -2.93
N ASP A 210 10.35 17.08 -2.93
CA ASP A 210 11.50 16.19 -2.68
C ASP A 210 11.45 15.62 -1.26
N ALA A 211 11.12 16.42 -0.25
CA ALA A 211 10.98 15.95 1.12
C ALA A 211 9.85 14.90 1.26
N ALA A 212 8.70 15.12 0.61
CA ALA A 212 7.58 14.19 0.68
C ALA A 212 7.86 12.85 -0.02
N ILE A 213 8.51 12.86 -1.19
CA ILE A 213 8.82 11.63 -1.94
C ILE A 213 10.05 10.87 -1.38
N ASN A 214 10.93 11.56 -0.65
CA ASN A 214 12.07 10.96 0.04
C ASN A 214 11.80 10.66 1.52
N ASP A 215 10.54 10.55 1.94
CA ASP A 215 10.22 10.13 3.30
C ASP A 215 10.67 8.68 3.57
N ASP A 216 11.44 8.48 4.63
CA ASP A 216 12.00 7.19 5.02
C ASP A 216 10.92 6.11 5.24
N ALA A 217 9.69 6.49 5.58
CA ALA A 217 8.61 5.53 5.72
C ALA A 217 8.27 4.83 4.40
N ILE A 218 8.41 5.53 3.27
CA ILE A 218 8.19 4.96 1.94
C ILE A 218 9.28 3.91 1.65
N ASP A 219 10.54 4.17 2.03
CA ASP A 219 11.62 3.19 1.92
C ASP A 219 11.37 1.96 2.80
N LYS A 220 10.94 2.15 4.05
CA LYS A 220 10.61 1.05 4.97
C LYS A 220 9.51 0.15 4.40
N LEU A 221 8.42 0.74 3.91
CA LEU A 221 7.31 -0.02 3.32
C LEU A 221 7.75 -0.72 2.03
N PHE A 222 8.52 -0.06 1.16
CA PHE A 222 9.08 -0.66 -0.06
C PHE A 222 9.94 -1.90 0.24
N LEU A 223 10.81 -1.82 1.25
CA LEU A 223 11.65 -2.96 1.65
C LEU A 223 10.80 -4.14 2.13
N VAL A 224 9.80 -3.89 2.97
CA VAL A 224 8.90 -4.94 3.49
C VAL A 224 8.04 -5.54 2.37
N ARG A 225 7.48 -4.72 1.48
CA ARG A 225 6.75 -5.20 0.30
C ARG A 225 7.60 -6.12 -0.57
N ASN A 226 8.86 -5.74 -0.83
CA ASN A 226 9.77 -6.57 -1.62
C ASN A 226 10.08 -7.90 -0.92
N LEU A 227 10.21 -7.89 0.41
CA LEU A 227 10.38 -9.11 1.19
C LEU A 227 9.16 -10.04 1.06
N ILE A 228 7.94 -9.49 1.18
CA ILE A 228 6.70 -10.26 1.03
C ILE A 228 6.58 -10.86 -0.37
N VAL A 229 6.70 -10.02 -1.41
CA VAL A 229 6.44 -10.42 -2.80
C VAL A 229 7.54 -11.33 -3.36
N HIS A 230 8.81 -11.09 -3.02
CA HIS A 230 9.93 -11.81 -3.65
C HIS A 230 10.57 -12.88 -2.75
N LYS A 231 10.29 -12.86 -1.44
CA LYS A 231 10.90 -13.76 -0.46
C LYS A 231 9.87 -14.43 0.46
N ALA A 232 8.58 -14.36 0.13
CA ALA A 232 7.49 -14.91 0.95
C ALA A 232 7.48 -14.38 2.40
N GLY A 233 8.03 -13.19 2.61
CA GLY A 233 8.20 -12.59 3.92
C GLY A 233 9.30 -13.23 4.77
N ILE A 234 10.24 -13.99 4.18
CA ILE A 234 11.42 -14.51 4.88
C ILE A 234 12.56 -13.48 4.81
N VAL A 235 13.12 -13.11 5.97
CA VAL A 235 14.21 -12.14 6.09
C VAL A 235 15.47 -12.67 5.41
N ASP A 236 15.94 -11.99 4.37
CA ASP A 236 17.18 -12.33 3.66
C ASP A 236 18.34 -11.38 3.99
N GLU A 237 19.55 -11.72 3.53
CA GLU A 237 20.76 -10.91 3.75
C GLU A 237 20.62 -9.49 3.18
N MET A 238 19.94 -9.34 2.04
CA MET A 238 19.79 -8.04 1.38
C MET A 238 18.90 -7.11 2.21
N PHE A 239 17.78 -7.62 2.71
CA PHE A 239 16.88 -6.92 3.60
C PHE A 239 17.61 -6.55 4.89
N ALA A 240 18.20 -7.53 5.60
CA ALA A 240 18.92 -7.29 6.85
C ALA A 240 20.03 -6.24 6.71
N ARG A 241 20.77 -6.25 5.59
CA ARG A 241 21.78 -5.24 5.29
C ARG A 241 21.19 -3.85 5.10
N ARG A 242 20.07 -3.73 4.37
CA ARG A 242 19.41 -2.45 4.07
C ARG A 242 18.66 -1.87 5.27
N THR A 243 18.22 -2.72 6.20
CA THR A 243 17.48 -2.32 7.39
C THR A 243 18.33 -2.19 8.65
N ARG A 244 19.66 -2.37 8.56
CA ARG A 244 20.56 -2.36 9.72
C ARG A 244 20.48 -1.07 10.55
N SER A 245 20.21 0.06 9.93
CA SER A 245 20.08 1.38 10.58
C SER A 245 18.65 1.73 10.98
N VAL A 246 17.68 0.85 10.75
CA VAL A 246 16.26 1.10 11.03
C VAL A 246 15.89 0.43 12.36
N PRO A 247 15.68 1.20 13.45
CA PRO A 247 15.43 0.63 14.78
C PRO A 247 14.24 -0.34 14.84
N GLU A 248 13.20 -0.10 14.04
CA GLU A 248 11.99 -0.93 13.98
C GLU A 248 12.22 -2.35 13.46
N PHE A 249 13.34 -2.55 12.76
CA PHE A 249 13.79 -3.81 12.18
C PHE A 249 15.03 -4.39 12.91
N ALA A 250 15.43 -3.79 14.03
CA ALA A 250 16.51 -4.31 14.84
C ALA A 250 16.16 -5.70 15.39
N GLY A 251 17.14 -6.61 15.39
CA GLY A 251 16.99 -7.96 15.95
C GLY A 251 16.27 -8.96 15.05
N LEU A 252 15.94 -8.62 13.80
CA LEU A 252 15.45 -9.60 12.83
C LEU A 252 16.57 -10.56 12.43
N GLU A 253 16.29 -11.86 12.53
CA GLU A 253 17.21 -12.93 12.15
C GLU A 253 17.04 -13.30 10.67
N ILE A 254 18.15 -13.54 9.98
CA ILE A 254 18.15 -14.06 8.61
C ILE A 254 17.52 -15.47 8.60
N ASP A 255 16.82 -15.80 7.51
CA ASP A 255 16.07 -17.05 7.30
C ASP A 255 14.90 -17.28 8.26
N LYS A 256 14.46 -16.24 8.98
CA LYS A 256 13.24 -16.25 9.78
C LYS A 256 12.11 -15.47 9.10
N PRO A 257 10.85 -15.85 9.34
CA PRO A 257 9.71 -15.05 8.91
C PRO A 257 9.76 -13.65 9.51
N PHE A 258 9.45 -12.64 8.70
CA PHE A 258 9.21 -11.28 9.15
C PHE A 258 8.01 -11.27 10.12
N PRO A 259 8.11 -10.61 11.30
CA PRO A 259 7.02 -10.57 12.26
C PRO A 259 5.77 -9.88 11.69
N ARG A 260 4.68 -10.63 11.58
CA ARG A 260 3.37 -10.14 11.14
C ARG A 260 2.56 -9.74 12.35
N ASP A 261 2.73 -8.48 12.73
CA ASP A 261 2.01 -7.87 13.84
C ASP A 261 1.22 -6.67 13.32
N GLU A 262 0.00 -6.50 13.81
CA GLU A 262 -0.88 -5.41 13.39
C GLU A 262 -0.26 -4.06 13.71
N SER A 263 0.34 -3.90 14.90
CA SER A 263 0.99 -2.65 15.29
C SER A 263 2.14 -2.30 14.36
N LYS A 264 2.97 -3.27 13.97
CA LYS A 264 4.00 -3.10 12.94
C LYS A 264 3.42 -2.72 11.58
N ALA A 265 2.34 -3.36 11.15
CA ALA A 265 1.70 -3.04 9.87
C ALA A 265 1.18 -1.60 9.85
N ILE A 266 0.47 -1.18 10.90
CA ILE A 266 -0.03 0.20 11.05
C ILE A 266 1.14 1.20 11.07
N ALA A 267 2.20 0.90 11.82
CA ALA A 267 3.39 1.75 11.90
C ALA A 267 4.11 1.94 10.55
N LEU A 268 3.95 1.00 9.61
CA LEU A 268 4.48 1.11 8.24
C LEU A 268 3.51 1.81 7.29
N ILE A 269 2.20 1.56 7.42
CA ILE A 269 1.16 2.06 6.52
C ILE A 269 0.86 3.55 6.76
N ASP A 270 0.58 3.93 8.00
CA ASP A 270 0.08 5.26 8.33
C ASP A 270 1.03 6.40 7.91
N PRO A 271 2.35 6.30 8.13
CA PRO A 271 3.26 7.36 7.69
C PRO A 271 3.35 7.47 6.17
N VAL A 272 3.14 6.38 5.41
CA VAL A 272 3.12 6.42 3.94
C VAL A 272 1.86 7.12 3.43
N ILE A 273 0.69 6.87 4.06
CA ILE A 273 -0.54 7.60 3.76
C ILE A 273 -0.34 9.11 4.00
N ARG A 274 0.22 9.49 5.16
CA ARG A 274 0.52 10.90 5.46
C ARG A 274 1.52 11.51 4.48
N SER A 275 2.54 10.76 4.06
CA SER A 275 3.50 11.22 3.06
C SER A 275 2.86 11.39 1.69
N SER A 276 1.90 10.53 1.32
CA SER A 276 1.12 10.66 0.08
C SER A 276 0.27 11.93 0.09
N VAL A 277 -0.39 12.24 1.20
CA VAL A 277 -1.16 13.50 1.37
C VAL A 277 -0.22 14.71 1.26
N ARG A 278 0.93 14.69 1.94
CA ARG A 278 1.93 15.76 1.84
C ARG A 278 2.45 15.94 0.42
N LEU A 279 2.65 14.84 -0.32
CA LEU A 279 3.09 14.88 -1.70
C LEU A 279 2.05 15.56 -2.60
N ILE A 280 0.76 15.21 -2.44
CA ILE A 280 -0.34 15.87 -3.16
C ILE A 280 -0.33 17.38 -2.88
N SER A 281 -0.32 17.77 -1.61
CA SER A 281 -0.30 19.20 -1.23
C SER A 281 0.93 19.93 -1.76
N ALA A 282 2.12 19.34 -1.64
CA ALA A 282 3.35 19.96 -2.13
C ALA A 282 3.36 20.13 -3.66
N VAL A 283 2.77 19.18 -4.41
CA VAL A 283 2.62 19.30 -5.87
C VAL A 283 1.60 20.39 -6.22
N ASP A 284 0.47 20.44 -5.51
CA ASP A 284 -0.57 21.46 -5.71
C ASP A 284 -0.02 22.87 -5.43
N ASP A 285 0.66 23.06 -4.30
CA ASP A 285 1.32 24.31 -3.93
C ASP A 285 2.39 24.71 -4.95
N TRP A 286 3.16 23.75 -5.47
CA TRP A 286 4.15 24.03 -6.52
C TRP A 286 3.46 24.54 -7.79
N ILE A 287 2.39 23.88 -8.24
CA ILE A 287 1.62 24.29 -9.43
C ILE A 287 1.03 25.69 -9.24
N ALA A 288 0.43 25.96 -8.08
CA ALA A 288 -0.18 27.26 -7.78
C ALA A 288 0.83 28.42 -7.81
N ASN A 289 2.07 28.18 -7.37
CA ASN A 289 3.12 29.21 -7.31
C ASN A 289 3.88 29.40 -8.63
N HIS A 290 3.74 28.47 -9.58
CA HIS A 290 4.44 28.49 -10.87
C HIS A 290 3.50 28.62 -12.07
N ALA A 291 2.21 28.90 -11.84
CA ALA A 291 1.26 29.14 -12.92
C ALA A 291 1.65 30.40 -13.73
N ASP A 292 2.01 30.18 -15.01
CA ASP A 292 2.29 31.22 -16.01
C ASP A 292 1.07 32.12 -16.34
#